data_AF-A0A7C1J9C7-F1
#
_entry.id   AF-A0A7C1J9C7-F1
#
_cell.length_a   1.000
_cell.length_b   1.000
_cell.length_c   1.000
_cell.angle_alpha   90.00
_cell.angle_beta   90.00
_cell.angle_gamma   90.00
#
_symmetry.space_group_name_H-M   'P 1'
#
loop_
_entity.id
_entity.type
_entity.pdbx_description
1 polymer ?
#
loop_
_entity_poly.entity_id
_entity_poly.type
_entity_poly.pdbx_seq_one_letter_code
_entity_poly.pdbx_strand_id
1 'polypeptide(L)' 'MSNAKELAAALERLKNNERVTLIRVQVSDDACPVCLSLEGAYPKDQAPALPPDGCSCPHGRARVSYAPVLAEIYP' A
#
# COMPACT_ATOMS: atom_id res chain seq x y z
N MET A 1 10.16 -7.50 -4.99
CA MET A 1 10.03 -7.62 -3.53
C MET A 1 10.48 -6.29 -2.94
N SER A 2 9.60 -5.54 -2.29
CA SER A 2 9.86 -4.15 -1.89
C SER A 2 10.22 -4.02 -0.42
N ASN A 3 11.30 -3.31 -0.10
CA ASN A 3 11.68 -2.91 1.25
C ASN A 3 10.80 -1.77 1.77
N ALA A 4 10.78 -1.53 3.09
CA ALA A 4 10.01 -0.47 3.74
C ALA A 4 10.23 0.91 3.10
N LYS A 5 11.48 1.23 2.74
CA LYS A 5 11.84 2.49 2.08
C LYS A 5 11.25 2.61 0.67
N GLU A 6 11.13 1.49 -0.05
CA GLU A 6 10.53 1.45 -1.39
C GLU A 6 9.01 1.62 -1.31
N LEU A 7 8.37 1.07 -0.28
CA LEU A 7 6.94 1.24 -0.01
C LEU A 7 6.61 2.70 0.35
N ALA A 8 7.40 3.32 1.22
CA ALA A 8 7.24 4.74 1.56
C ALA A 8 7.38 5.63 0.31
N ALA A 9 8.43 5.42 -0.49
CA ALA A 9 8.64 6.16 -1.73
C ALA A 9 7.51 5.91 -2.76
N ALA A 10 6.98 4.68 -2.84
CA ALA A 10 5.85 4.37 -3.71
C ALA A 10 4.57 5.08 -3.24
N LEU A 11 4.30 5.11 -1.93
CA LEU A 11 3.16 5.83 -1.36
C LEU A 11 3.23 7.32 -1.67
N GLU A 12 4.38 7.97 -1.46
CA GLU A 12 4.57 9.38 -1.77
C GLU A 12 4.35 9.68 -3.26
N ARG A 13 4.86 8.82 -4.16
CA ARG A 13 4.63 8.95 -5.61
C ARG A 13 3.15 8.85 -5.97
N LEU A 14 2.41 7.93 -5.34
CA LEU A 14 0.98 7.73 -5.57
C LEU A 14 0.14 8.89 -5.01
N LYS A 15 0.52 9.42 -3.84
CA LYS A 15 -0.13 10.61 -3.26
C LYS A 15 0.06 11.85 -4.14
N ASN A 16 1.27 12.05 -4.68
CA ASN A 16 1.58 13.19 -5.56
C ASN A 16 1.01 13.07 -6.98
N ASN A 17 0.51 11.90 -7.39
CA ASN A 17 -0.04 11.72 -8.73
C ASN A 17 -1.53 12.10 -8.77
N GLU A 18 -1.86 13.21 -9.42
CA GLU A 18 -3.24 13.73 -9.53
C GLU A 18 -4.23 12.75 -10.18
N ARG A 19 -3.76 11.85 -11.06
CA ARG A 19 -4.61 10.85 -11.73
C ARG A 19 -5.05 9.72 -10.81
N VAL A 20 -4.34 9.51 -9.71
CA VAL A 20 -4.71 8.53 -8.70
C VAL A 20 -5.87 9.11 -7.90
N THR A 21 -6.91 8.33 -7.71
CA THR A 21 -8.07 8.72 -6.90
C THR A 21 -8.02 8.03 -5.56
N LEU A 22 -7.73 6.73 -5.56
CA LEU A 22 -7.56 5.92 -4.34
C LEU A 22 -6.24 5.14 -4.41
N ILE A 23 -5.72 4.80 -3.25
CA ILE A 23 -4.54 3.96 -3.07
C ILE A 23 -5.03 2.65 -2.47
N ARG A 24 -4.95 1.56 -3.26
CA ARG A 24 -5.30 0.23 -2.81
C ARG A 24 -4.07 -0.45 -2.20
N VAL A 25 -4.22 -0.97 -1.00
CA VAL A 25 -3.23 -1.84 -0.37
C VAL A 25 -3.53 -3.26 -0.82
N GLN A 26 -2.61 -3.85 -1.59
CA GLN A 26 -2.66 -5.25 -2.00
C GLN A 26 -1.76 -6.05 -1.08
N VAL A 27 -2.30 -7.13 -0.54
CA VAL A 27 -1.61 -8.01 0.39
C VAL A 27 -1.54 -9.39 -0.23
N SER A 28 -0.40 -10.07 -0.09
CA SER A 28 -0.32 -11.49 -0.48
C SER A 28 -1.02 -12.36 0.55
N ASP A 29 -1.62 -13.46 0.10
CA ASP A 29 -2.28 -14.44 0.99
C ASP A 29 -1.33 -15.02 2.07
N ASP A 30 -0.03 -15.11 1.74
CA ASP A 30 1.06 -15.55 2.63
C ASP A 30 1.54 -14.46 3.62
N ALA A 31 0.81 -13.35 3.77
CA ALA A 31 1.19 -12.25 4.66
C ALA A 31 0.70 -12.47 6.10
N CYS A 32 1.27 -11.70 7.04
CA CYS A 32 0.83 -11.73 8.43
C CYS A 32 -0.62 -11.18 8.58
N PRO A 33 -1.37 -11.60 9.63
CA PRO A 33 -2.75 -11.16 9.85
C PRO A 33 -2.89 -9.64 10.00
N VAL A 34 -1.84 -8.95 10.46
CA VAL A 34 -1.79 -7.49 10.54
C VAL A 34 -1.82 -6.87 9.14
N CYS A 35 -0.98 -7.36 8.23
CA CYS A 35 -0.97 -6.89 6.85
C CYS A 35 -2.29 -7.19 6.15
N LEU A 36 -2.84 -8.40 6.34
CA LEU A 36 -4.14 -8.79 5.76
C LEU A 36 -5.27 -7.85 6.22
N SER A 37 -5.25 -7.43 7.48
CA SER A 37 -6.23 -6.48 8.01
C SER A 37 -6.13 -5.07 7.38
N LEU A 38 -4.99 -4.74 6.77
CA LEU A 38 -4.78 -3.48 6.06
C LEU A 38 -5.22 -3.56 4.59
N GLU A 39 -5.58 -4.74 4.07
CA GLU A 39 -6.07 -4.88 2.71
C GLU A 39 -7.33 -4.02 2.51
N GLY A 40 -7.30 -3.15 1.50
CA GLY A 40 -8.40 -2.24 1.25
C GLY A 40 -8.04 -1.12 0.28
N ALA A 41 -9.04 -0.33 -0.10
CA ALA A 41 -8.86 0.89 -0.88
C ALA A 41 -9.03 2.11 0.02
N TYR A 42 -7.99 2.94 0.10
CA TYR A 42 -7.98 4.11 0.94
C TYR A 42 -7.84 5.37 0.08
N PRO A 43 -8.49 6.49 0.46
CA PRO A 43 -8.16 7.78 -0.12
C PRO A 43 -6.71 8.16 0.23
N LYS A 44 -6.09 9.02 -0.58
CA LYS A 44 -4.68 9.42 -0.46
C LYS A 44 -4.31 9.89 0.95
N ASP A 45 -5.20 10.61 1.60
CA ASP A 45 -5.00 11.15 2.95
C ASP A 45 -5.18 10.11 4.08
N GLN A 46 -5.85 8.99 3.80
CA GLN A 46 -6.09 7.92 4.79
C GLN A 46 -5.31 6.64 4.52
N ALA A 47 -4.51 6.60 3.44
CA ALA A 47 -3.70 5.45 3.12
C ALA A 47 -2.70 5.16 4.27
N PRO A 48 -2.75 3.96 4.88
CA PRO A 48 -1.90 3.62 6.02
C PRO A 48 -0.44 3.59 5.59
N ALA A 49 0.46 4.03 6.47
CA ALA A 49 1.88 3.90 6.25
C ALA A 49 2.30 2.44 6.45
N LEU A 50 2.93 1.86 5.42
CA LEU A 50 3.51 0.53 5.44
C LEU A 50 5.03 0.62 5.57
N PRO A 51 5.67 -0.28 6.35
CA PRO A 51 5.08 -1.37 7.12
C PRO A 51 4.38 -0.86 8.42
N PRO A 52 3.33 -1.55 8.89
CA PRO A 52 2.69 -1.22 10.17
C PRO A 52 3.63 -1.52 11.34
N ASP A 53 3.52 -0.70 12.39
CA ASP A 53 4.20 -0.93 13.66
C ASP A 53 3.75 -2.27 14.25
N GLY A 54 4.69 -3.17 14.55
CA GLY A 54 4.39 -4.53 15.00
C GLY A 54 4.32 -5.60 13.90
N CYS A 55 4.77 -5.33 12.67
CA CYS A 55 4.91 -6.36 11.64
C CYS A 55 5.97 -7.41 12.04
N SER A 56 5.54 -8.52 12.65
CA SER A 56 6.40 -9.65 13.05
C SER A 56 6.72 -10.64 11.92
N CYS A 57 6.69 -10.21 10.65
CA CYS A 57 7.10 -11.10 9.56
C CYS A 57 8.55 -11.58 9.79
N PRO A 58 8.82 -12.89 9.78
CA PRO A 58 10.12 -13.49 10.18
C PRO A 58 11.32 -13.07 9.31
N HIS A 59 11.12 -12.22 8.30
CA HIS A 59 12.15 -11.72 7.40
C HIS A 59 12.15 -10.19 7.23
N GLY A 60 11.36 -9.41 7.99
CA GLY A 60 11.31 -7.94 7.85
C GLY A 60 10.79 -7.46 6.49
N ARG A 61 10.17 -8.34 5.70
CA ARG A 61 9.61 -8.07 4.37
C ARG A 61 8.10 -8.14 4.45
N ALA A 62 7.44 -6.98 4.46
CA ALA A 62 5.99 -6.94 4.33
C ALA A 62 5.63 -7.32 2.88
N ARG A 63 4.88 -8.41 2.67
CA ARG A 63 4.34 -8.81 1.36
C ARG A 63 3.12 -7.96 1.01
N VAL A 64 3.31 -6.65 1.03
CA VAL A 64 2.29 -5.64 0.81
C VAL A 64 2.78 -4.71 -0.29
N SER A 65 1.85 -4.24 -1.12
CA SER A 65 2.13 -3.37 -2.25
C SER A 65 1.04 -2.32 -2.36
N TYR A 66 1.39 -1.11 -2.78
CA TYR A 66 0.38 -0.10 -3.14
C TYR A 66 0.05 -0.20 -4.62
N ALA A 67 -1.23 -0.24 -4.94
CA ALA A 67 -1.77 -0.17 -6.29
C ALA A 67 -2.57 1.14 -6.48
N PRO A 68 -2.26 1.94 -7.51
CA PRO A 68 -3.09 3.10 -7.86
C PRO A 68 -4.46 2.65 -8.35
N VAL A 69 -5.51 3.29 -7.83
CA VAL A 69 -6.84 3.28 -8.44
C VAL A 69 -7.02 4.60 -9.16
N LEU A 70 -7.18 4.55 -10.47
CA LEU A 70 -7.46 5.71 -11.30
C LEU A 70 -8.98 5.83 -11.41
N ALA A 71 -9.56 7.00 -11.11
CA ALA A 71 -10.92 7.27 -11.57
C ALA A 71 -10.87 7.34 -13.10
N GLU A 72 -11.75 6.57 -13.75
CA GLU A 72 -11.86 6.50 -15.20
C GLU A 72 -11.84 7.89 -15.83
N ILE A 73 -10.82 8.17 -16.65
CA ILE A 73 -10.87 9.24 -17.64
C ILE A 73 -11.33 8.54 -18.92
N TYR A 74 -12.64 8.37 -19.08
CA TYR A 74 -13.19 8.06 -20.40
C TYR A 74 -13.51 9.39 -21.12
N PRO A 75 -13.13 9.54 -22.40
CA PRO A 75 -13.31 10.78 -23.18
C PRO A 75 -14.78 11.17 -23.42
#